data_AF-D0LTN6-F1
#
_entry.id   AF-D0LTN6-F1
#
_cell.length_a   1.000
_cell.length_b   1.000
_cell.length_c   1.000
_cell.angle_alpha   90.00
_cell.angle_beta   90.00
_cell.angle_gamma   90.00
#
_symmetry.space_group_name_H-M   'P 1'
#
loop_
_entity.id
_entity.type
_entity.pdbx_description
1 polymer ?
#
loop_
_entity_poly.entity_id
_entity_poly.type
_entity_poly.pdbx_seq_one_letter_code
_entity_poly.pdbx_strand_id
1 'polypeptide(L)'
;MKPPRVSAILCALALAGCGKVILPADGSDAGGGPDSGACANSAYTDDDFACGFAEAEFRDVDWVGDVVTLSGDSRAGEFDSRVFAAPAAASVWSELSWQARAPYHKALPGGGAIENGYPEGGADMRDNVLLLHLDESALAAGERLVDASGRENHAIVASSGESMERAEGRFASAVNVSLATYVSVPTSDGDDFSFGTGDFTWALWVKSTQDCQDGNRVYMGVDDEGPDRVHLWLGCTDGVFQRCTGGAADGRAGGTMRSDHGEADGVTYCSTTRVNDGAWHHLALTKAGHESATVTLYVDGVAEDIETGTFIKPFTLLDQPDFAIGAFSRDSFQAEGSFDEVAVWRRALAADEIAALHRRGALRLGFQVRACQEPACADEPAFVGPAGDSEAHYTDPDEALGPGRPVTLGTEQRGPYFQYRAVFESDIAGQSPALGAVSVQPYQPSP
;
A
#
# COMPACT_ATOMS: atom_id res chain seq x y z
N MET A 1 31.96 -19.82 0.21
CA MET A 1 32.97 -18.74 0.12
C MET A 1 32.72 -17.96 -1.16
N LYS A 2 31.96 -16.87 -1.10
CA LYS A 2 31.78 -15.91 -2.21
C LYS A 2 33.02 -14.97 -2.24
N PRO A 3 33.46 -14.49 -3.41
CA PRO A 3 34.73 -13.77 -3.55
C PRO A 3 34.65 -12.36 -2.94
N PRO A 4 35.76 -11.78 -2.45
CA PRO A 4 35.78 -10.39 -2.01
C PRO A 4 35.68 -9.52 -3.26
N ARG A 5 34.59 -8.79 -3.46
CA ARG A 5 34.40 -7.97 -4.66
C ARG A 5 34.39 -6.50 -4.32
N VAL A 6 35.45 -5.86 -4.84
CA VAL A 6 35.81 -4.44 -4.91
C VAL A 6 36.45 -3.87 -3.64
N SER A 7 37.65 -3.35 -3.85
CA SER A 7 38.70 -3.09 -2.88
C SER A 7 38.34 -1.92 -1.96
N ALA A 8 38.57 -2.06 -0.65
CA ALA A 8 38.56 -0.95 0.31
C ALA A 8 39.38 0.29 -0.17
N ILE A 9 40.32 0.08 -1.10
CA ILE A 9 41.11 1.11 -1.77
C ILE A 9 40.26 2.00 -2.71
N LEU A 10 39.29 1.45 -3.45
CA LEU A 10 38.37 2.25 -4.27
C LEU A 10 37.46 3.11 -3.40
N CYS A 11 37.06 2.58 -2.24
CA CYS A 11 36.23 3.32 -1.30
C CYS A 11 37.00 4.50 -0.68
N ALA A 12 38.23 4.28 -0.24
CA ALA A 12 39.12 5.33 0.24
C ALA A 12 39.43 6.42 -0.82
N LEU A 13 39.52 6.06 -2.11
CA LEU A 13 39.77 7.01 -3.21
C LEU A 13 38.52 7.84 -3.60
N ALA A 14 37.32 7.25 -3.53
CA ALA A 14 36.08 7.98 -3.80
C ALA A 14 35.70 8.93 -2.66
N LEU A 15 35.91 8.50 -1.41
CA LEU A 15 35.77 9.35 -0.22
C LEU A 15 36.86 10.43 -0.12
N ALA A 16 37.99 10.27 -0.81
CA ALA A 16 38.99 11.32 -0.97
C ALA A 16 38.58 12.40 -1.99
N GLY A 17 37.65 12.11 -2.91
CA GLY A 17 37.08 13.07 -3.86
C GLY A 17 36.00 13.99 -3.25
N CYS A 18 35.32 13.52 -2.22
CA CYS A 18 34.49 14.30 -1.30
C CYS A 18 35.12 14.20 0.09
N GLY A 19 36.24 14.89 0.29
CA GLY A 19 37.09 14.73 1.48
C GLY A 19 36.32 14.81 2.81
N LYS A 20 35.96 13.65 3.37
CA LYS A 20 35.79 13.38 4.80
C LYS A 20 36.08 11.92 5.10
N VAL A 21 36.81 11.76 6.21
CA VAL A 21 37.55 10.60 6.68
C VAL A 21 36.63 9.43 7.08
N ILE A 22 36.87 8.22 6.54
CA ILE A 22 36.53 6.99 7.26
C ILE A 22 37.48 6.93 8.46
N LEU A 23 36.95 6.97 9.68
CA LEU A 23 37.77 6.64 10.85
C LEU A 23 38.04 5.12 10.81
N PRO A 24 39.30 4.67 10.78
CA PRO A 24 39.61 3.28 11.04
C PRO A 24 39.23 2.94 12.49
N ALA A 25 38.89 1.67 12.74
CA ALA A 25 38.40 1.13 14.01
C ALA A 25 39.37 1.26 15.21
N ASP A 26 40.52 1.93 15.05
CA ASP A 26 41.58 2.04 16.05
C ASP A 26 41.83 3.49 16.56
N GLY A 27 41.02 4.47 16.15
CA GLY A 27 40.97 5.78 16.81
C GLY A 27 42.20 6.67 16.65
N SER A 28 43.02 6.49 15.61
CA SER A 28 44.14 7.40 15.34
C SER A 28 43.75 8.58 14.44
N ASP A 29 43.82 9.80 15.01
CA ASP A 29 43.67 11.09 14.31
C ASP A 29 44.72 11.24 13.19
N ALA A 30 44.27 11.34 11.94
CA ALA A 30 45.10 11.77 10.81
C ALA A 30 44.85 13.26 10.54
N GLY A 31 45.72 14.12 11.07
CA GLY A 31 45.66 15.56 10.89
C GLY A 31 45.77 16.00 9.42
N GLY A 32 44.81 16.81 8.98
CA GLY A 32 44.83 17.56 7.73
C GLY A 32 44.08 18.89 7.92
N GLY A 33 44.77 20.01 7.69
CA GLY A 33 44.28 21.38 7.91
C GLY A 33 43.20 21.84 6.92
N PRO A 34 42.69 23.08 7.08
CA PRO A 34 41.38 23.48 6.60
C PRO A 34 41.46 23.99 5.16
N ASP A 35 40.70 23.36 4.24
CA ASP A 35 40.45 23.93 2.92
C ASP A 35 38.95 24.20 2.68
N SER A 36 38.66 25.50 2.78
CA SER A 36 37.66 26.32 2.08
C SER A 36 36.39 25.68 1.46
N GLY A 37 35.26 25.83 2.15
CA GLY A 37 34.14 26.63 1.62
C GLY A 37 33.10 25.99 0.68
N ALA A 38 33.19 24.72 0.28
CA ALA A 38 32.26 24.15 -0.70
C ALA A 38 31.27 23.06 -0.20
N CYS A 39 31.42 22.54 1.01
CA CYS A 39 30.62 21.40 1.50
C CYS A 39 29.76 21.70 2.75
N ALA A 40 29.47 22.97 3.05
CA ALA A 40 28.69 23.32 4.23
C ALA A 40 27.21 22.85 4.17
N ASN A 41 26.70 22.46 3.00
CA ASN A 41 25.29 22.10 2.78
C ASN A 41 25.08 20.74 2.06
N SER A 42 26.05 19.83 2.06
CA SER A 42 25.93 18.59 1.28
C SER A 42 25.21 17.50 2.08
N ALA A 43 24.10 16.98 1.54
CA ALA A 43 23.46 15.76 2.01
C ALA A 43 24.45 14.57 1.94
N TYR A 44 24.41 13.68 2.92
CA TYR A 44 25.05 12.36 2.81
C TYR A 44 24.09 11.43 2.08
N THR A 45 24.58 10.63 1.14
CA THR A 45 23.76 9.67 0.38
C THR A 45 24.41 8.30 0.39
N ASP A 46 23.61 7.29 0.68
CA ASP A 46 23.93 5.89 0.42
C ASP A 46 23.10 5.44 -0.80
N ASP A 47 23.76 4.91 -1.84
CA ASP A 47 23.19 4.54 -3.13
C ASP A 47 23.93 3.33 -3.75
N ASP A 48 23.80 3.14 -5.08
CA ASP A 48 24.44 2.06 -5.84
C ASP A 48 25.97 2.20 -5.98
N PHE A 49 26.56 3.28 -5.45
CA PHE A 49 27.99 3.49 -5.47
C PHE A 49 28.73 2.53 -4.53
N ALA A 50 30.02 2.25 -4.81
CA ALA A 50 30.82 1.24 -4.12
C ALA A 50 30.99 1.43 -2.58
N CYS A 51 30.54 2.56 -2.03
CA CYS A 51 30.52 2.87 -0.59
C CYS A 51 29.12 3.18 -0.04
N GLY A 52 28.06 3.06 -0.84
CA GLY A 52 26.71 3.43 -0.43
C GLY A 52 26.19 2.45 0.62
N PHE A 53 25.66 1.32 0.18
CA PHE A 53 25.18 0.28 1.11
C PHE A 53 26.28 -0.67 1.61
N ALA A 54 27.50 -0.60 1.06
CA ALA A 54 28.55 -1.59 1.29
C ALA A 54 29.12 -1.64 2.73
N GLU A 55 28.99 -0.56 3.50
CA GLU A 55 29.53 -0.43 4.86
C GLU A 55 28.47 -0.65 5.96
N ALA A 56 27.28 -1.11 5.56
CA ALA A 56 26.15 -1.31 6.45
C ALA A 56 26.15 -2.68 7.14
N GLU A 57 25.34 -2.79 8.19
CA GLU A 57 25.02 -4.06 8.83
C GLU A 57 23.68 -4.60 8.30
N PHE A 58 23.70 -5.80 7.75
CA PHE A 58 22.56 -6.45 7.10
C PHE A 58 22.00 -7.58 7.98
N ARG A 59 20.69 -7.58 8.23
CA ARG A 59 19.96 -8.62 8.95
C ARG A 59 18.76 -9.05 8.11
N ASP A 60 18.81 -10.24 7.53
CA ASP A 60 17.76 -10.79 6.64
C ASP A 60 17.40 -9.90 5.43
N VAL A 61 18.35 -9.06 5.00
CA VAL A 61 18.31 -8.27 3.78
C VAL A 61 19.62 -8.45 3.00
N ASP A 62 19.54 -8.36 1.68
CA ASP A 62 20.65 -8.42 0.74
C ASP A 62 20.68 -7.14 -0.10
N TRP A 63 21.89 -6.65 -0.39
CA TRP A 63 22.10 -5.66 -1.44
C TRP A 63 22.32 -6.38 -2.78
N VAL A 64 21.33 -6.29 -3.68
CA VAL A 64 21.30 -6.99 -4.96
C VAL A 64 21.13 -5.97 -6.09
N GLY A 65 22.15 -5.86 -6.96
CA GLY A 65 22.14 -4.87 -8.02
C GLY A 65 22.24 -3.46 -7.45
N ASP A 66 21.22 -2.64 -7.68
CA ASP A 66 21.10 -1.24 -7.25
C ASP A 66 20.03 -1.06 -6.15
N VAL A 67 19.64 -2.13 -5.45
CA VAL A 67 18.62 -2.07 -4.39
C VAL A 67 18.94 -2.98 -3.21
N VAL A 68 18.50 -2.58 -2.01
CA VAL A 68 18.41 -3.43 -0.82
C VAL A 68 17.02 -4.06 -0.74
N THR A 69 16.97 -5.37 -0.50
CA THR A 69 15.74 -6.19 -0.43
C THR A 69 15.86 -7.29 0.63
N LEU A 70 14.76 -7.87 1.10
CA LEU A 70 14.72 -9.06 1.94
C LEU A 70 15.46 -10.25 1.31
N SER A 71 16.14 -11.02 2.15
CA SER A 71 16.87 -12.23 1.77
C SER A 71 15.94 -13.43 1.59
N GLY A 72 15.95 -14.03 0.39
CA GLY A 72 15.19 -15.26 0.13
C GLY A 72 13.70 -15.11 0.44
N ASP A 73 13.17 -15.97 1.32
CA ASP A 73 11.76 -15.97 1.74
C ASP A 73 11.52 -15.25 3.07
N SER A 74 12.49 -14.47 3.56
CA SER A 74 12.33 -13.67 4.77
C SER A 74 11.14 -12.72 4.65
N ARG A 75 10.39 -12.56 5.75
CA ARG A 75 9.21 -11.68 5.85
C ARG A 75 9.50 -10.38 6.59
N ALA A 76 10.65 -10.30 7.24
CA ALA A 76 11.13 -9.12 7.93
C ALA A 76 12.65 -9.08 7.82
N GLY A 77 13.21 -7.88 7.82
CA GLY A 77 14.64 -7.67 7.76
C GLY A 77 15.00 -6.21 8.04
N GLU A 78 16.24 -6.01 8.45
CA GLU A 78 16.76 -4.71 8.86
C GLU A 78 18.12 -4.43 8.23
N PHE A 79 18.32 -3.17 7.91
CA PHE A 79 19.56 -2.62 7.39
C PHE A 79 19.95 -1.42 8.27
N ASP A 80 21.10 -1.48 8.94
CA ASP A 80 21.66 -0.33 9.66
C ASP A 80 22.73 0.32 8.80
N SER A 81 22.56 1.61 8.49
CA SER A 81 23.50 2.36 7.66
C SER A 81 24.89 2.41 8.29
N ARG A 82 25.89 2.83 7.53
CA ARG A 82 27.13 3.33 8.16
C ARG A 82 26.85 4.54 9.06
N VAL A 83 27.80 4.88 9.92
CA VAL A 83 27.70 6.08 10.77
C VAL A 83 28.17 7.31 10.00
N PHE A 84 27.29 8.28 9.84
CA PHE A 84 27.60 9.58 9.22
C PHE A 84 28.20 10.52 10.25
N ALA A 85 29.25 11.26 9.87
CA ALA A 85 29.91 12.24 10.73
C ALA A 85 29.67 13.67 10.22
N ALA A 86 29.00 14.50 11.03
CA ALA A 86 28.69 15.87 10.69
C ALA A 86 29.94 16.78 10.66
N PRO A 87 29.93 17.91 9.92
CA PRO A 87 31.05 18.86 9.91
C PRO A 87 31.29 19.56 11.25
N ALA A 88 30.24 19.70 12.06
CA ALA A 88 30.29 20.40 13.34
C ALA A 88 29.83 19.48 14.47
N ALA A 89 30.47 19.59 15.63
CA ALA A 89 30.19 18.73 16.79
C ALA A 89 28.78 18.90 17.37
N ALA A 90 28.09 20.02 17.08
CA ALA A 90 26.73 20.31 17.55
C ALA A 90 25.73 20.37 16.38
N SER A 91 25.82 19.43 15.44
CA SER A 91 24.92 19.37 14.29
C SER A 91 23.54 18.83 14.68
N VAL A 92 22.50 19.43 14.08
CA VAL A 92 21.13 18.89 14.10
C VAL A 92 20.95 18.14 12.81
N TRP A 93 20.39 16.94 12.84
CA TRP A 93 19.99 16.22 11.63
C TRP A 93 18.53 16.55 11.36
N SER A 94 18.22 17.11 10.19
CA SER A 94 16.91 17.72 9.93
C SER A 94 16.06 16.99 8.93
N GLU A 95 16.68 16.30 7.97
CA GLU A 95 15.94 15.65 6.90
C GLU A 95 16.48 14.25 6.61
N LEU A 96 15.54 13.34 6.35
CA LEU A 96 15.75 12.03 5.79
C LEU A 96 14.93 11.92 4.51
N SER A 97 15.45 11.29 3.47
CA SER A 97 14.73 10.99 2.24
C SER A 97 15.24 9.68 1.65
N TRP A 98 14.42 8.98 0.87
CA TRP A 98 14.82 7.72 0.26
C TRP A 98 14.14 7.49 -1.09
N GLN A 99 14.76 6.67 -1.92
CA GLN A 99 14.22 6.25 -3.22
C GLN A 99 13.67 4.83 -3.11
N ALA A 100 12.39 4.72 -2.77
CA ALA A 100 11.67 3.46 -2.86
C ALA A 100 11.34 3.14 -4.34
N ARG A 101 11.37 1.85 -4.71
CA ARG A 101 10.99 1.44 -6.07
C ARG A 101 9.48 1.48 -6.33
N ALA A 102 8.68 1.34 -5.29
CA ALA A 102 7.21 1.35 -5.33
C ALA A 102 6.64 2.03 -4.06
N PRO A 103 5.34 2.41 -4.07
CA PRO A 103 4.66 3.00 -2.91
C PRO A 103 4.32 1.95 -1.85
N TYR A 104 5.30 1.57 -1.02
CA TYR A 104 5.13 0.55 0.03
C TYR A 104 4.37 1.11 1.25
N HIS A 105 3.34 0.39 1.68
CA HIS A 105 2.44 0.71 2.80
C HIS A 105 1.84 2.12 2.74
N LYS A 106 1.45 2.53 1.54
CA LYS A 106 0.90 3.86 1.25
C LYS A 106 -0.50 3.75 0.65
N ALA A 107 -1.44 4.53 1.17
CA ALA A 107 -2.82 4.56 0.69
C ALA A 107 -2.92 5.08 -0.75
N LEU A 108 -4.00 4.75 -1.47
CA LEU A 108 -4.20 5.25 -2.83
C LEU A 108 -4.32 6.78 -2.86
N PRO A 109 -3.69 7.48 -3.82
CA PRO A 109 -3.77 8.92 -3.82
C PRO A 109 -5.18 9.38 -4.26
N GLY A 110 -5.73 10.35 -3.55
CA GLY A 110 -7.03 10.94 -3.90
C GLY A 110 -7.00 11.90 -5.10
N GLY A 111 -8.16 12.45 -5.44
CA GLY A 111 -8.32 13.56 -6.39
C GLY A 111 -7.95 13.24 -7.83
N GLY A 112 -8.06 11.97 -8.24
CA GLY A 112 -7.69 11.50 -9.57
C GLY A 112 -6.20 11.65 -9.89
N ALA A 113 -5.35 11.69 -8.85
CA ALA A 113 -3.92 11.91 -8.99
C ALA A 113 -3.20 10.76 -9.71
N ILE A 114 -2.01 11.07 -10.21
CA ILE A 114 -1.08 10.09 -10.76
C ILE A 114 0.16 10.12 -9.91
N GLU A 115 0.57 8.96 -9.39
CA GLU A 115 1.88 8.85 -8.78
C GLU A 115 2.95 8.77 -9.85
N ASN A 116 3.87 9.73 -9.80
CA ASN A 116 5.00 9.84 -10.70
C ASN A 116 6.29 9.80 -9.88
N GLY A 117 7.27 9.03 -10.34
CA GLY A 117 8.60 9.00 -9.76
C GLY A 117 8.97 7.69 -9.08
N TYR A 118 7.99 6.83 -8.74
CA TYR A 118 8.30 5.43 -8.44
C TYR A 118 8.67 4.73 -9.76
N PRO A 119 9.80 3.99 -9.79
CA PRO A 119 10.15 3.14 -10.92
C PRO A 119 9.07 2.10 -11.29
N GLU A 120 8.28 1.65 -10.31
CA GLU A 120 7.19 0.69 -10.50
C GLU A 120 6.03 0.92 -9.51
N GLY A 121 4.86 0.39 -9.84
CA GLY A 121 3.72 0.31 -8.91
C GLY A 121 3.04 1.63 -8.53
N GLY A 122 3.38 2.75 -9.17
CA GLY A 122 2.64 4.00 -9.03
C GLY A 122 1.21 3.89 -9.57
N ALA A 123 0.24 4.47 -8.85
CA ALA A 123 -1.17 4.43 -9.25
C ALA A 123 -1.55 5.55 -10.24
N ASP A 124 -2.42 5.22 -11.20
CA ASP A 124 -3.12 6.20 -12.06
C ASP A 124 -4.61 6.22 -11.71
N MET A 125 -5.01 7.26 -10.98
CA MET A 125 -6.36 7.40 -10.44
C MET A 125 -7.29 8.27 -11.31
N ARG A 126 -6.90 8.67 -12.52
CA ARG A 126 -7.71 9.60 -13.34
C ARG A 126 -9.13 9.11 -13.63
N ASP A 127 -9.29 7.81 -13.81
CA ASP A 127 -10.58 7.15 -14.07
C ASP A 127 -11.22 6.58 -12.79
N ASN A 128 -10.63 6.84 -11.62
CA ASN A 128 -11.22 6.50 -10.33
C ASN A 128 -12.43 7.40 -10.06
N VAL A 129 -13.53 6.77 -9.66
CA VAL A 129 -14.81 7.46 -9.37
C VAL A 129 -15.33 7.24 -7.97
N LEU A 130 -14.70 6.33 -7.23
CA LEU A 130 -14.92 6.12 -5.81
C LEU A 130 -13.61 5.69 -5.21
N LEU A 131 -13.19 6.35 -4.13
CA LEU A 131 -12.12 5.90 -3.26
C LEU A 131 -12.54 6.17 -1.81
N LEU A 132 -12.77 5.11 -1.05
CA LEU A 132 -13.08 5.20 0.37
C LEU A 132 -11.88 4.64 1.14
N HIS A 133 -11.14 5.54 1.79
CA HIS A 133 -10.08 5.18 2.74
C HIS A 133 -10.64 4.56 4.03
N LEU A 134 -11.89 4.91 4.39
CA LEU A 134 -12.58 4.35 5.57
C LEU A 134 -11.86 4.66 6.90
N ASP A 135 -11.24 5.84 6.95
CA ASP A 135 -10.46 6.37 8.06
C ASP A 135 -11.25 7.26 9.04
N GLU A 136 -12.55 7.44 8.81
CA GLU A 136 -13.39 8.37 9.56
C GLU A 136 -13.56 8.00 11.03
N SER A 137 -13.40 8.99 11.92
CA SER A 137 -13.54 8.79 13.37
C SER A 137 -14.98 8.63 13.82
N ALA A 138 -15.94 9.10 13.03
CA ALA A 138 -17.36 9.03 13.32
C ALA A 138 -18.02 8.00 12.41
N LEU A 139 -18.57 6.94 13.01
CA LEU A 139 -19.18 5.80 12.32
C LEU A 139 -20.62 5.52 12.82
N ALA A 140 -21.32 6.57 13.26
CA ALA A 140 -22.74 6.44 13.62
C ALA A 140 -23.60 6.34 12.35
N ALA A 141 -24.81 5.77 12.47
CA ALA A 141 -25.74 5.70 11.35
C ALA A 141 -26.02 7.09 10.75
N GLY A 142 -25.89 7.21 9.43
CA GLY A 142 -26.01 8.46 8.70
C GLY A 142 -24.74 9.30 8.61
N GLU A 143 -23.65 8.90 9.28
CA GLU A 143 -22.35 9.58 9.12
C GLU A 143 -21.81 9.40 7.71
N ARG A 144 -21.17 10.45 7.22
CA ARG A 144 -20.58 10.49 5.89
C ARG A 144 -19.19 9.88 5.91
N LEU A 145 -18.93 9.00 4.96
CA LEU A 145 -17.61 8.46 4.63
C LEU A 145 -17.12 9.14 3.35
N VAL A 146 -15.93 9.73 3.39
CA VAL A 146 -15.45 10.64 2.36
C VAL A 146 -14.93 9.84 1.17
N ASP A 147 -15.63 9.98 0.04
CA ASP A 147 -15.03 9.73 -1.27
C ASP A 147 -13.84 10.67 -1.54
N ALA A 148 -12.64 10.10 -1.51
CA ALA A 148 -11.37 10.74 -1.78
C ALA A 148 -11.01 10.77 -3.28
N SER A 149 -11.82 10.16 -4.16
CA SER A 149 -11.55 10.15 -5.62
C SER A 149 -11.53 11.54 -6.24
N GLY A 150 -12.19 12.50 -5.60
CA GLY A 150 -12.44 13.85 -6.11
C GLY A 150 -13.76 13.97 -6.89
N ARG A 151 -14.59 12.91 -6.90
CA ARG A 151 -15.92 12.92 -7.53
C ARG A 151 -17.08 13.27 -6.61
N GLU A 152 -16.82 13.33 -5.30
CA GLU A 152 -17.82 13.65 -4.28
C GLU A 152 -18.93 12.59 -4.13
N ASN A 153 -18.68 11.34 -4.56
CA ASN A 153 -19.57 10.18 -4.40
C ASN A 153 -19.52 9.62 -2.97
N HIS A 154 -19.70 10.49 -1.98
CA HIS A 154 -19.51 10.14 -0.57
C HIS A 154 -20.46 9.05 -0.14
N ALA A 155 -19.94 8.08 0.62
CA ALA A 155 -20.74 7.02 1.18
C ALA A 155 -21.34 7.43 2.52
N ILE A 156 -22.26 6.62 3.02
CA ILE A 156 -22.98 6.82 4.26
C ILE A 156 -22.93 5.52 5.06
N VAL A 157 -22.68 5.64 6.37
CA VAL A 157 -22.85 4.51 7.29
C VAL A 157 -24.33 4.18 7.39
N ALA A 158 -24.71 3.00 6.91
CA ALA A 158 -26.06 2.48 7.03
C ALA A 158 -26.15 1.43 8.15
N SER A 159 -27.31 1.37 8.79
CA SER A 159 -27.51 0.53 9.97
C SER A 159 -28.97 0.21 10.22
N SER A 160 -29.24 -0.98 10.74
CA SER A 160 -30.54 -1.43 11.25
C SER A 160 -30.69 -1.23 12.78
N GLY A 161 -29.93 -0.32 13.38
CA GLY A 161 -30.04 0.06 14.80
C GLY A 161 -28.79 -0.14 15.65
N GLU A 162 -27.67 -0.54 15.05
CA GLU A 162 -26.35 -0.68 15.69
C GLU A 162 -25.35 0.37 15.19
N SER A 163 -24.27 0.59 15.93
CA SER A 163 -23.18 1.45 15.46
C SER A 163 -22.16 0.63 14.71
N MET A 164 -21.66 1.15 13.59
CA MET A 164 -20.50 0.57 12.92
C MET A 164 -19.25 0.86 13.75
N GLU A 165 -18.35 -0.13 13.84
CA GLU A 165 -17.13 -0.01 14.65
C GLU A 165 -15.91 0.26 13.76
N ARG A 166 -14.88 0.86 14.36
CA ARG A 166 -13.57 1.00 13.71
C ARG A 166 -12.73 -0.24 13.96
N ALA A 167 -11.96 -0.66 12.97
CA ALA A 167 -10.90 -1.64 13.08
C ALA A 167 -9.52 -1.02 12.74
N GLU A 168 -8.46 -1.74 13.11
CA GLU A 168 -7.14 -1.51 12.54
C GLU A 168 -7.20 -1.80 11.04
N GLY A 169 -6.82 -0.81 10.23
CA GLY A 169 -6.90 -0.89 8.78
C GLY A 169 -5.72 -1.62 8.16
N ARG A 170 -5.84 -1.88 6.87
CA ARG A 170 -4.69 -2.15 6.03
C ARG A 170 -3.85 -0.89 5.84
N PHE A 171 -4.49 0.26 5.73
CA PHE A 171 -3.86 1.57 5.74
C PHE A 171 -4.57 2.40 6.80
N ALA A 172 -3.82 2.83 7.83
CA ALA A 172 -4.38 3.53 8.99
C ALA A 172 -5.54 2.79 9.68
N SER A 173 -6.80 3.11 9.37
CA SER A 173 -8.00 2.50 9.96
C SER A 173 -8.93 1.90 8.92
N ALA A 174 -9.79 0.99 9.38
CA ALA A 174 -10.83 0.37 8.58
C ALA A 174 -12.19 0.50 9.27
N VAL A 175 -13.25 0.24 8.52
CA VAL A 175 -14.57 -0.02 9.11
C VAL A 175 -14.74 -1.51 9.38
N ASN A 176 -15.34 -1.83 10.52
CA ASN A 176 -15.78 -3.17 10.87
C ASN A 176 -17.30 -3.27 10.67
N VAL A 177 -17.70 -3.99 9.64
CA VAL A 177 -19.10 -4.20 9.27
C VAL A 177 -19.64 -5.44 9.98
N SER A 178 -20.87 -5.34 10.49
CA SER A 178 -21.65 -6.41 11.14
C SER A 178 -22.87 -6.77 10.29
N LEU A 179 -23.62 -7.82 10.66
CA LEU A 179 -24.90 -8.14 10.01
C LEU A 179 -25.97 -7.04 10.11
N ALA A 180 -25.75 -6.02 10.96
CA ALA A 180 -26.69 -4.91 11.17
C ALA A 180 -26.19 -3.58 10.59
N THR A 181 -25.02 -3.58 9.95
CA THR A 181 -24.40 -2.36 9.42
C THR A 181 -23.87 -2.63 8.01
N TYR A 182 -23.73 -1.57 7.21
CA TYR A 182 -23.07 -1.62 5.90
C TYR A 182 -22.71 -0.21 5.47
N VAL A 183 -21.89 -0.06 4.43
CA VAL A 183 -21.63 1.23 3.80
C VAL A 183 -22.51 1.35 2.57
N SER A 184 -23.29 2.44 2.48
CA SER A 184 -24.16 2.75 1.34
C SER A 184 -23.53 3.86 0.50
N VAL A 185 -23.39 3.65 -0.79
CA VAL A 185 -22.91 4.65 -1.75
C VAL A 185 -24.09 5.04 -2.64
N PRO A 186 -24.64 6.25 -2.48
CA PRO A 186 -25.69 6.74 -3.36
C PRO A 186 -25.18 6.81 -4.80
N THR A 187 -25.91 6.20 -5.73
CA THR A 187 -25.57 6.19 -7.16
C THR A 187 -26.49 7.08 -8.00
N SER A 188 -27.44 7.77 -7.36
CA SER A 188 -28.38 8.70 -8.00
C SER A 188 -27.74 10.03 -8.39
N ASP A 189 -26.62 10.39 -7.77
CA ASP A 189 -26.06 11.73 -7.80
C ASP A 189 -24.98 11.86 -8.88
N GLY A 190 -25.34 11.60 -10.14
CA GLY A 190 -24.43 11.76 -11.29
C GLY A 190 -24.32 10.53 -12.19
N ASP A 191 -23.39 10.57 -13.14
CA ASP A 191 -23.19 9.51 -14.15
C ASP A 191 -21.92 8.68 -13.94
N ASP A 192 -21.26 8.84 -12.79
CA ASP A 192 -19.98 8.18 -12.46
C ASP A 192 -20.11 6.65 -12.42
N PHE A 193 -21.24 6.15 -11.90
CA PHE A 193 -21.57 4.72 -11.91
C PHE A 193 -22.41 4.30 -13.13
N SER A 194 -22.52 5.15 -14.15
CA SER A 194 -23.12 4.80 -15.44
C SER A 194 -22.05 4.35 -16.43
N PHE A 195 -21.55 3.12 -16.25
CA PHE A 195 -20.47 2.55 -17.07
C PHE A 195 -20.88 2.29 -18.53
N GLY A 196 -22.18 2.14 -18.81
CA GLY A 196 -22.69 1.87 -20.14
C GLY A 196 -22.17 0.53 -20.67
N THR A 197 -21.61 0.54 -21.88
CA THR A 197 -20.91 -0.62 -22.45
C THR A 197 -19.41 -0.59 -22.14
N GLY A 198 -18.95 0.40 -21.37
CA GLY A 198 -17.55 0.61 -21.03
C GLY A 198 -17.00 -0.40 -20.03
N ASP A 199 -15.72 -0.25 -19.77
CA ASP A 199 -14.95 -1.09 -18.86
C ASP A 199 -15.02 -0.54 -17.44
N PHE A 200 -14.79 -1.39 -16.45
CA PHE A 200 -14.68 -0.94 -15.06
C PHE A 200 -13.86 -1.92 -14.21
N THR A 201 -13.43 -1.43 -13.05
CA THR A 201 -12.75 -2.22 -12.03
C THR A 201 -13.31 -1.91 -10.66
N TRP A 202 -13.58 -2.95 -9.86
CA TRP A 202 -13.82 -2.86 -8.42
C TRP A 202 -12.61 -3.41 -7.67
N ALA A 203 -12.20 -2.77 -6.58
CA ALA A 203 -11.18 -3.30 -5.68
C ALA A 203 -11.47 -2.93 -4.21
N LEU A 204 -11.01 -3.76 -3.30
CA LEU A 204 -11.03 -3.52 -1.86
C LEU A 204 -10.01 -4.38 -1.12
N TRP A 205 -9.66 -3.97 0.09
CA TRP A 205 -9.11 -4.85 1.11
C TRP A 205 -10.22 -5.37 2.02
N VAL A 206 -10.18 -6.67 2.34
CA VAL A 206 -11.14 -7.32 3.23
C VAL A 206 -10.44 -8.28 4.19
N LYS A 207 -10.90 -8.31 5.43
CA LYS A 207 -10.52 -9.30 6.45
C LYS A 207 -11.77 -9.82 7.13
N SER A 208 -12.07 -11.10 6.94
CA SER A 208 -13.26 -11.75 7.50
C SER A 208 -12.94 -13.13 8.07
N THR A 209 -13.74 -13.57 9.03
CA THR A 209 -13.81 -14.96 9.49
C THR A 209 -15.20 -15.55 9.35
N GLN A 210 -16.12 -14.80 8.72
CA GLN A 210 -17.51 -15.17 8.60
C GLN A 210 -17.66 -16.42 7.73
N ASP A 211 -18.45 -17.38 8.21
CA ASP A 211 -18.76 -18.60 7.47
C ASP A 211 -19.67 -18.29 6.28
N CYS A 212 -19.31 -18.82 5.11
CA CYS A 212 -20.04 -18.64 3.86
C CYS A 212 -20.78 -19.92 3.42
N GLN A 213 -20.78 -20.99 4.24
CA GLN A 213 -21.37 -22.30 3.88
C GLN A 213 -22.88 -22.28 3.66
N ASP A 214 -23.59 -21.44 4.41
CA ASP A 214 -25.05 -21.34 4.36
C ASP A 214 -25.54 -20.26 3.37
N GLY A 215 -24.65 -19.78 2.49
CA GLY A 215 -24.98 -18.87 1.40
C GLY A 215 -23.96 -17.75 1.23
N ASN A 216 -24.16 -16.95 0.18
CA ASN A 216 -23.24 -15.88 -0.19
C ASN A 216 -23.15 -14.80 0.91
N ARG A 217 -21.96 -14.20 1.05
CA ARG A 217 -21.75 -12.96 1.82
C ARG A 217 -21.18 -11.93 0.87
N VAL A 218 -21.86 -10.80 0.72
CA VAL A 218 -21.51 -9.79 -0.27
C VAL A 218 -20.61 -8.74 0.35
N TYR A 219 -19.41 -8.59 -0.20
CA TYR A 219 -18.43 -7.59 0.20
C TYR A 219 -18.62 -6.28 -0.55
N MET A 220 -18.92 -6.35 -1.85
CA MET A 220 -19.33 -5.22 -2.68
C MET A 220 -20.48 -5.68 -3.55
N GLY A 221 -21.57 -4.92 -3.66
CA GLY A 221 -22.63 -5.32 -4.57
C GLY A 221 -23.72 -4.29 -4.82
N VAL A 222 -24.46 -4.57 -5.89
CA VAL A 222 -25.67 -3.87 -6.31
C VAL A 222 -26.64 -4.88 -6.90
N ASP A 223 -27.90 -4.79 -6.48
CA ASP A 223 -29.02 -5.56 -7.01
C ASP A 223 -30.28 -4.72 -7.04
N ASP A 224 -31.20 -5.07 -7.93
CA ASP A 224 -32.62 -4.75 -7.80
C ASP A 224 -33.38 -5.87 -8.52
N GLU A 225 -34.34 -6.51 -7.87
CA GLU A 225 -35.07 -7.67 -8.40
C GLU A 225 -36.01 -7.32 -9.59
N GLY A 226 -35.86 -6.15 -10.19
CA GLY A 226 -36.65 -5.66 -11.32
C GLY A 226 -36.00 -5.96 -12.69
N PRO A 227 -36.78 -5.88 -13.78
CA PRO A 227 -36.23 -5.91 -15.14
C PRO A 227 -35.39 -4.65 -15.41
N ASP A 228 -34.38 -4.76 -16.27
CA ASP A 228 -33.44 -3.68 -16.60
C ASP A 228 -32.65 -3.20 -15.36
N ARG A 229 -32.17 -4.14 -14.54
CA ARG A 229 -31.45 -3.87 -13.28
C ARG A 229 -30.16 -4.65 -13.19
N VAL A 230 -29.06 -3.97 -12.86
CA VAL A 230 -27.75 -4.62 -12.73
C VAL A 230 -27.79 -5.60 -11.55
N HIS A 231 -27.28 -6.81 -11.77
CA HIS A 231 -27.03 -7.78 -10.71
C HIS A 231 -25.52 -8.07 -10.68
N LEU A 232 -24.82 -7.42 -9.76
CA LEU A 232 -23.37 -7.52 -9.66
C LEU A 232 -22.95 -7.56 -8.19
N TRP A 233 -22.22 -8.60 -7.82
CA TRP A 233 -21.62 -8.68 -6.49
C TRP A 233 -20.28 -9.39 -6.49
N LEU A 234 -19.45 -9.02 -5.54
CA LEU A 234 -18.20 -9.66 -5.17
C LEU A 234 -18.26 -9.95 -3.68
N GLY A 235 -17.89 -11.15 -3.28
CA GLY A 235 -18.01 -11.59 -1.90
C GLY A 235 -17.34 -12.93 -1.66
N CYS A 236 -17.74 -13.63 -0.61
CA CYS A 236 -17.43 -15.05 -0.44
C CYS A 236 -18.65 -15.93 -0.71
N THR A 237 -18.38 -17.18 -1.09
CA THR A 237 -19.39 -18.13 -1.52
C THR A 237 -19.20 -19.50 -0.87
N ASP A 238 -20.29 -20.27 -0.82
CA ASP A 238 -20.25 -21.66 -0.38
C ASP A 238 -19.58 -22.57 -1.43
N GLY A 239 -19.28 -23.82 -1.05
CA GLY A 239 -18.67 -24.81 -1.93
C GLY A 239 -19.61 -25.41 -2.99
N VAL A 240 -20.90 -25.03 -3.01
CA VAL A 240 -21.93 -25.52 -3.95
C VAL A 240 -22.38 -24.45 -4.95
N PHE A 241 -21.92 -23.21 -4.80
CA PHE A 241 -22.12 -22.12 -5.74
C PHE A 241 -21.60 -22.56 -7.10
N GLN A 242 -22.42 -22.40 -8.14
CA GLN A 242 -22.42 -23.17 -9.39
C GLN A 242 -21.05 -23.40 -10.05
N ARG A 243 -20.10 -22.48 -9.85
CA ARG A 243 -18.75 -22.52 -10.40
C ARG A 243 -17.65 -22.87 -9.39
N CYS A 244 -17.90 -22.71 -8.09
CA CYS A 244 -16.98 -23.11 -7.02
C CYS A 244 -16.94 -24.63 -6.82
N THR A 245 -17.54 -25.42 -7.72
CA THR A 245 -17.61 -26.87 -7.63
C THR A 245 -16.22 -27.51 -7.70
N GLY A 246 -15.86 -28.28 -6.68
CA GLY A 246 -14.60 -29.02 -6.66
C GLY A 246 -14.22 -29.66 -5.32
N GLY A 247 -15.15 -29.80 -4.38
CA GLY A 247 -14.82 -30.19 -3.00
C GLY A 247 -13.97 -29.13 -2.26
N ALA A 248 -14.05 -27.89 -2.72
CA ALA A 248 -13.35 -26.75 -2.19
C ALA A 248 -13.80 -26.40 -0.76
N ALA A 249 -12.87 -25.93 0.05
CA ALA A 249 -13.19 -25.31 1.34
C ALA A 249 -14.07 -24.08 1.12
N ASP A 250 -15.00 -23.86 2.05
CA ASP A 250 -15.83 -22.66 2.15
C ASP A 250 -15.02 -21.36 2.09
N GLY A 251 -15.67 -20.28 1.64
CA GLY A 251 -15.17 -18.93 1.82
C GLY A 251 -14.18 -18.48 0.76
N ARG A 252 -14.28 -19.04 -0.44
CA ARG A 252 -13.61 -18.53 -1.64
C ARG A 252 -14.27 -17.25 -2.11
N ALA A 253 -13.46 -16.33 -2.64
CA ALA A 253 -13.97 -15.14 -3.29
C ALA A 253 -14.77 -15.54 -4.54
N GLY A 254 -15.90 -14.91 -4.77
CA GLY A 254 -16.75 -15.22 -5.91
C GLY A 254 -17.86 -14.23 -6.10
N GLY A 255 -18.65 -14.45 -7.15
CA GLY A 255 -19.76 -13.57 -7.46
C GLY A 255 -20.37 -13.81 -8.82
N THR A 256 -21.37 -12.99 -9.13
CA THR A 256 -22.04 -12.96 -10.42
C THR A 256 -22.04 -11.54 -10.94
N MET A 257 -21.84 -11.39 -12.24
CA MET A 257 -21.99 -10.12 -12.96
C MET A 257 -22.99 -10.32 -14.10
N ARG A 258 -24.11 -9.60 -14.04
CA ARG A 258 -25.11 -9.50 -15.10
C ARG A 258 -25.44 -8.05 -15.35
N SER A 259 -25.70 -7.72 -16.62
CA SER A 259 -26.15 -6.37 -16.94
C SER A 259 -27.65 -6.19 -16.66
N ASP A 260 -28.38 -7.30 -16.55
CA ASP A 260 -29.79 -7.34 -16.17
C ASP A 260 -30.09 -8.61 -15.35
N HIS A 261 -30.69 -8.45 -14.17
CA HIS A 261 -31.08 -9.54 -13.28
C HIS A 261 -32.01 -10.54 -13.98
N GLY A 262 -32.92 -10.04 -14.83
CA GLY A 262 -33.93 -10.85 -15.53
C GLY A 262 -33.45 -11.56 -16.79
N GLU A 263 -32.24 -11.26 -17.26
CA GLU A 263 -31.68 -11.81 -18.50
C GLU A 263 -30.68 -12.93 -18.22
N ALA A 264 -30.55 -13.86 -19.18
CA ALA A 264 -29.54 -14.92 -19.14
C ALA A 264 -28.21 -14.42 -19.74
N ASP A 265 -27.70 -13.30 -19.23
CA ASP A 265 -26.45 -12.69 -19.68
C ASP A 265 -25.35 -12.75 -18.61
N GLY A 266 -24.15 -12.31 -18.99
CA GLY A 266 -23.03 -12.17 -18.07
C GLY A 266 -22.35 -13.46 -17.65
N VAL A 267 -21.74 -13.44 -16.46
CA VAL A 267 -20.82 -14.48 -15.97
C VAL A 267 -20.91 -14.67 -14.46
N THR A 268 -20.48 -15.85 -14.02
CA THR A 268 -20.19 -16.16 -12.61
C THR A 268 -18.71 -16.49 -12.50
N TYR A 269 -18.05 -16.07 -11.42
CA TYR A 269 -16.62 -16.27 -11.17
C TYR A 269 -16.36 -16.78 -9.76
N CYS A 270 -15.26 -17.50 -9.58
CA CYS A 270 -14.86 -18.08 -8.29
C CYS A 270 -13.35 -18.26 -8.19
N SER A 271 -12.76 -17.85 -7.06
CA SER A 271 -11.35 -18.02 -6.77
C SER A 271 -11.02 -19.47 -6.36
N THR A 272 -9.72 -19.74 -6.27
CA THR A 272 -9.16 -20.92 -5.61
C THR A 272 -8.79 -20.65 -4.15
N THR A 273 -8.41 -19.42 -3.85
CA THR A 273 -8.00 -18.94 -2.52
C THR A 273 -9.21 -18.68 -1.63
N ARG A 274 -9.11 -19.14 -0.38
CA ARG A 274 -10.06 -18.84 0.70
C ARG A 274 -9.74 -17.47 1.29
N VAL A 275 -10.74 -16.62 1.44
CA VAL A 275 -10.59 -15.20 1.84
C VAL A 275 -11.26 -14.87 3.18
N ASN A 276 -11.91 -15.85 3.80
CA ASN A 276 -12.49 -15.75 5.16
C ASN A 276 -11.63 -16.46 6.21
N ASP A 277 -10.31 -16.44 6.07
CA ASP A 277 -9.36 -17.11 6.97
C ASP A 277 -8.85 -16.22 8.12
N GLY A 278 -9.35 -14.98 8.20
CA GLY A 278 -8.95 -13.98 9.18
C GLY A 278 -7.71 -13.17 8.81
N ALA A 279 -7.12 -13.37 7.63
CA ALA A 279 -6.10 -12.50 7.07
C ALA A 279 -6.73 -11.37 6.21
N TRP A 280 -5.95 -10.31 5.98
CA TRP A 280 -6.29 -9.29 5.00
C TRP A 280 -6.03 -9.83 3.59
N HIS A 281 -7.03 -9.75 2.72
CA HIS A 281 -6.93 -10.05 1.30
C HIS A 281 -7.27 -8.83 0.46
N HIS A 282 -6.56 -8.68 -0.66
CA HIS A 282 -6.91 -7.69 -1.67
C HIS A 282 -7.71 -8.39 -2.78
N LEU A 283 -8.97 -8.00 -2.96
CA LEU A 283 -9.80 -8.51 -4.06
C LEU A 283 -9.97 -7.43 -5.11
N ALA A 284 -9.91 -7.84 -6.37
CA ALA A 284 -10.27 -6.97 -7.48
C ALA A 284 -11.04 -7.73 -8.56
N LEU A 285 -11.92 -7.01 -9.25
CA LEU A 285 -12.74 -7.53 -10.34
C LEU A 285 -12.70 -6.55 -11.50
N THR A 286 -12.15 -6.98 -12.63
CA THR A 286 -12.10 -6.16 -13.86
C THR A 286 -13.11 -6.68 -14.87
N LYS A 287 -13.78 -5.78 -15.60
CA LYS A 287 -14.56 -6.10 -16.81
C LYS A 287 -14.01 -5.29 -17.98
N ALA A 288 -13.54 -5.98 -19.02
CA ALA A 288 -13.09 -5.39 -20.28
C ALA A 288 -13.97 -5.86 -21.46
N GLY A 289 -14.57 -4.95 -22.21
CA GLY A 289 -15.49 -5.24 -23.32
C GLY A 289 -16.94 -5.46 -22.87
N HIS A 290 -17.85 -5.70 -23.83
CA HIS A 290 -19.30 -5.79 -23.58
C HIS A 290 -19.96 -7.00 -24.24
N GLU A 291 -20.06 -7.02 -25.57
CA GLU A 291 -20.63 -8.16 -26.32
C GLU A 291 -19.67 -9.37 -26.34
N SER A 292 -18.38 -9.10 -26.19
CA SER A 292 -17.31 -10.08 -25.99
C SER A 292 -16.45 -9.59 -24.84
N ALA A 293 -17.02 -9.65 -23.64
CA ALA A 293 -16.38 -9.16 -22.43
C ALA A 293 -15.47 -10.22 -21.81
N THR A 294 -14.36 -9.78 -21.24
CA THR A 294 -13.53 -10.55 -20.33
C THR A 294 -13.72 -10.01 -18.91
N VAL A 295 -14.13 -10.86 -17.99
CA VAL A 295 -14.23 -10.56 -16.56
C VAL A 295 -13.12 -11.33 -15.85
N THR A 296 -12.35 -10.67 -14.99
CA THR A 296 -11.25 -11.32 -14.27
C THR A 296 -11.34 -11.02 -12.79
N LEU A 297 -11.37 -12.09 -11.99
CA LEU A 297 -11.28 -12.04 -10.54
C LEU A 297 -9.81 -12.19 -10.13
N TYR A 298 -9.35 -11.25 -9.32
CA TYR A 298 -8.03 -11.25 -8.72
C TYR A 298 -8.15 -11.41 -7.21
N VAL A 299 -7.31 -12.27 -6.64
CA VAL A 299 -7.07 -12.39 -5.20
C VAL A 299 -5.59 -12.13 -4.95
N ASP A 300 -5.27 -11.23 -4.04
CA ASP A 300 -3.90 -10.89 -3.64
C ASP A 300 -3.00 -10.56 -4.85
N GLY A 301 -3.57 -9.80 -5.78
CA GLY A 301 -2.89 -9.31 -6.98
C GLY A 301 -2.72 -10.35 -8.10
N VAL A 302 -3.22 -11.58 -7.93
CA VAL A 302 -3.11 -12.68 -8.90
C VAL A 302 -4.47 -12.99 -9.51
N ALA A 303 -4.55 -13.13 -10.84
CA ALA A 303 -5.76 -13.57 -11.52
C ALA A 303 -6.06 -15.03 -11.18
N GLU A 304 -7.20 -15.29 -10.55
CA GLU A 304 -7.61 -16.64 -10.15
C GLU A 304 -8.75 -17.22 -10.99
N ASP A 305 -9.53 -16.37 -11.66
CA ASP A 305 -10.58 -16.79 -12.59
C ASP A 305 -10.73 -15.77 -13.73
N ILE A 306 -10.89 -16.25 -14.96
CA ILE A 306 -10.97 -15.41 -16.17
C ILE A 306 -12.11 -15.91 -17.04
N GLU A 307 -13.17 -15.11 -17.10
CA GLU A 307 -14.40 -15.44 -17.80
C GLU A 307 -14.63 -14.61 -19.03
N THR A 308 -15.19 -15.28 -20.04
CA THR A 308 -15.69 -14.60 -21.23
C THR A 308 -17.20 -14.71 -21.27
N GLY A 309 -17.87 -13.59 -21.54
CA GLY A 309 -19.32 -13.52 -21.58
C GLY A 309 -19.81 -12.41 -22.49
N THR A 310 -21.13 -12.39 -22.69
CA THR A 310 -21.82 -11.35 -23.43
C THR A 310 -22.76 -10.64 -22.46
N PHE A 311 -22.73 -9.31 -22.49
CA PHE A 311 -23.69 -8.45 -21.81
C PHE A 311 -24.64 -7.84 -22.83
N ILE A 312 -25.93 -7.84 -22.51
CA ILE A 312 -27.00 -7.44 -23.45
C ILE A 312 -27.43 -5.98 -23.19
N LYS A 313 -27.37 -5.51 -21.94
CA LYS A 313 -27.78 -4.17 -21.52
C LYS A 313 -26.58 -3.35 -21.03
N PRO A 314 -26.63 -2.01 -21.13
CA PRO A 314 -25.61 -1.16 -20.52
C PRO A 314 -25.61 -1.30 -18.99
N PHE A 315 -24.44 -1.24 -18.37
CA PHE A 315 -24.29 -1.15 -16.92
C PHE A 315 -24.57 0.28 -16.46
N THR A 316 -25.74 0.50 -15.86
CA THR A 316 -26.12 1.80 -15.28
C THR A 316 -26.59 1.61 -13.86
N LEU A 317 -25.89 2.23 -12.91
CA LEU A 317 -26.32 2.25 -11.50
C LEU A 317 -27.16 3.48 -11.17
N LEU A 318 -27.38 4.39 -12.13
CA LEU A 318 -28.31 5.50 -11.97
C LEU A 318 -29.74 4.99 -11.76
N ASP A 319 -30.45 5.58 -10.80
CA ASP A 319 -31.80 5.19 -10.38
C ASP A 319 -31.93 3.71 -9.94
N GLN A 320 -30.82 3.06 -9.61
CA GLN A 320 -30.78 1.75 -8.95
C GLN A 320 -30.73 1.93 -7.43
N PRO A 321 -30.95 0.86 -6.65
CA PRO A 321 -30.55 0.84 -5.24
C PRO A 321 -29.06 1.18 -5.09
N ASP A 322 -28.74 1.81 -3.97
CA ASP A 322 -27.37 2.17 -3.62
C ASP A 322 -26.41 0.99 -3.78
N PHE A 323 -25.22 1.31 -4.28
CA PHE A 323 -24.07 0.40 -4.24
C PHE A 323 -23.65 0.21 -2.78
N ALA A 324 -23.44 -1.03 -2.35
CA ALA A 324 -23.17 -1.35 -0.94
C ALA A 324 -21.82 -2.04 -0.75
N ILE A 325 -21.16 -1.75 0.39
CA ILE A 325 -20.02 -2.51 0.91
C ILE A 325 -20.47 -3.21 2.20
N GLY A 326 -20.17 -4.50 2.30
CA GLY A 326 -20.54 -5.35 3.43
C GLY A 326 -22.00 -5.82 3.42
N ALA A 327 -22.74 -5.56 2.36
CA ALA A 327 -24.04 -6.15 2.09
C ALA A 327 -24.32 -6.13 0.59
N PHE A 328 -25.33 -6.88 0.18
CA PHE A 328 -26.02 -6.61 -1.07
C PHE A 328 -27.02 -5.48 -0.87
N SER A 329 -27.59 -4.97 -1.96
CA SER A 329 -28.49 -3.82 -1.86
C SER A 329 -29.67 -4.10 -0.90
N ARG A 330 -30.08 -3.05 -0.18
CA ARG A 330 -31.18 -3.09 0.81
C ARG A 330 -30.98 -4.10 1.96
N ASP A 331 -29.75 -4.27 2.44
CA ASP A 331 -29.43 -5.06 3.64
C ASP A 331 -29.79 -6.56 3.48
N SER A 332 -29.35 -7.15 2.37
CA SER A 332 -29.46 -8.59 2.11
C SER A 332 -28.08 -9.21 1.85
N PHE A 333 -27.92 -10.51 2.06
CA PHE A 333 -26.63 -11.22 1.92
C PHE A 333 -25.46 -10.51 2.65
N GLN A 334 -25.74 -10.02 3.85
CA GLN A 334 -24.79 -9.24 4.65
C GLN A 334 -23.49 -9.98 4.88
N ALA A 335 -22.40 -9.24 4.88
CA ALA A 335 -21.08 -9.71 5.23
C ALA A 335 -20.60 -9.09 6.53
N GLU A 336 -19.82 -9.86 7.29
CA GLU A 336 -19.14 -9.38 8.49
C GLU A 336 -17.63 -9.38 8.24
N GLY A 337 -16.97 -8.32 8.67
CA GLY A 337 -15.52 -8.20 8.54
C GLY A 337 -15.03 -6.76 8.53
N SER A 338 -13.72 -6.62 8.45
CA SER A 338 -13.06 -5.33 8.27
C SER A 338 -12.85 -5.06 6.79
N PHE A 339 -13.17 -3.84 6.36
CA PHE A 339 -13.09 -3.38 4.97
C PHE A 339 -12.29 -2.08 4.90
N ASP A 340 -11.44 -1.98 3.89
CA ASP A 340 -10.51 -0.85 3.73
C ASP A 340 -10.20 -0.60 2.23
N GLU A 341 -9.77 0.61 1.89
CA GLU A 341 -9.36 1.06 0.54
C GLU A 341 -10.31 0.59 -0.57
N VAL A 342 -11.60 0.90 -0.44
CA VAL A 342 -12.58 0.54 -1.47
C VAL A 342 -12.48 1.49 -2.64
N ALA A 343 -12.28 0.95 -3.84
CA ALA A 343 -12.08 1.75 -5.03
C ALA A 343 -12.83 1.23 -6.27
N VAL A 344 -13.31 2.16 -7.09
CA VAL A 344 -13.99 1.88 -8.37
C VAL A 344 -13.39 2.75 -9.48
N TRP A 345 -13.05 2.13 -10.60
CA TRP A 345 -12.56 2.83 -11.80
C TRP A 345 -13.49 2.60 -13.00
N ARG A 346 -13.59 3.61 -13.89
CA ARG A 346 -14.28 3.53 -15.19
C ARG A 346 -13.41 2.96 -16.32
N ARG A 347 -12.44 2.13 -15.95
CA ARG A 347 -11.60 1.35 -16.87
C ARG A 347 -11.28 -0.01 -16.27
N ALA A 348 -10.95 -0.98 -17.12
CA ALA A 348 -10.31 -2.21 -16.69
C ALA A 348 -8.84 -1.90 -16.36
N LEU A 349 -8.44 -2.09 -15.11
CA LEU A 349 -7.03 -2.03 -14.72
C LEU A 349 -6.28 -3.23 -15.32
N ALA A 350 -5.03 -3.01 -15.71
CA ALA A 350 -4.16 -4.09 -16.17
C ALA A 350 -3.69 -4.97 -14.99
N ALA A 351 -3.26 -6.19 -15.29
CA ALA A 351 -2.87 -7.16 -14.25
C ALA A 351 -1.68 -6.67 -13.40
N ASP A 352 -0.76 -5.90 -13.97
CA ASP A 352 0.37 -5.28 -13.27
C ASP A 352 -0.08 -4.13 -12.34
N GLU A 353 -1.09 -3.34 -12.75
CA GLU A 353 -1.73 -2.36 -11.88
C GLU A 353 -2.41 -3.03 -10.69
N ILE A 354 -3.17 -4.12 -10.91
CA ILE A 354 -3.80 -4.89 -9.83
C ILE A 354 -2.76 -5.52 -8.89
N ALA A 355 -1.67 -6.08 -9.43
CA ALA A 355 -0.57 -6.59 -8.63
C ALA A 355 0.10 -5.50 -7.79
N ALA A 356 0.22 -4.27 -8.34
CA ALA A 356 0.74 -3.12 -7.62
C ALA A 356 -0.18 -2.71 -6.46
N LEU A 357 -1.51 -2.70 -6.66
CA LEU A 357 -2.50 -2.40 -5.60
C LEU A 357 -2.38 -3.37 -4.41
N HIS A 358 -2.18 -4.66 -4.67
CA HIS A 358 -1.94 -5.63 -3.61
C HIS A 358 -0.57 -5.42 -2.93
N ARG A 359 0.52 -5.30 -3.71
CA ARG A 359 1.88 -5.15 -3.17
C ARG A 359 2.04 -3.92 -2.30
N ARG A 360 1.40 -2.79 -2.63
CA ARG A 360 1.47 -1.59 -1.79
C ARG A 360 0.93 -1.82 -0.37
N GLY A 361 -0.09 -2.65 -0.18
CA GLY A 361 -0.54 -2.98 1.18
C GLY A 361 0.31 -4.08 1.83
N ALA A 362 0.84 -5.01 1.03
CA ALA A 362 1.54 -6.20 1.51
C ALA A 362 3.03 -6.01 1.82
N LEU A 363 3.65 -4.94 1.34
CA LEU A 363 5.05 -4.65 1.53
C LEU A 363 5.19 -3.34 2.30
N ARG A 364 6.08 -3.28 3.30
CA ARG A 364 6.32 -2.08 4.11
C ARG A 364 7.79 -1.76 4.16
N LEU A 365 8.11 -0.49 3.96
CA LEU A 365 9.44 0.06 4.10
C LEU A 365 9.36 1.22 5.08
N GLY A 366 10.00 1.06 6.23
CA GLY A 366 10.05 2.06 7.29
C GLY A 366 11.47 2.43 7.64
N PHE A 367 11.64 3.59 8.27
CA PHE A 367 12.94 4.05 8.76
C PHE A 367 12.88 4.46 10.22
N GLN A 368 13.95 4.19 10.94
CA GLN A 368 14.22 4.80 12.24
C GLN A 368 15.61 5.45 12.20
N VAL A 369 15.86 6.38 13.10
CA VAL A 369 17.08 7.17 13.11
C VAL A 369 17.66 7.27 14.51
N ARG A 370 18.95 7.56 14.60
CA ARG A 370 19.60 7.93 15.86
C ARG A 370 20.72 8.93 15.62
N ALA A 371 20.86 9.90 16.51
CA ALA A 371 22.02 10.79 16.60
C ALA A 371 22.88 10.40 17.81
N CYS A 372 24.19 10.38 17.62
CA CYS A 372 25.14 9.84 18.59
C CYS A 372 26.22 10.87 18.97
N GLN A 373 26.73 10.78 20.20
CA GLN A 373 27.79 11.64 20.73
C GLN A 373 29.18 11.05 20.51
N GLU A 374 29.32 9.73 20.48
CA GLU A 374 30.61 9.06 20.34
C GLU A 374 30.85 8.55 18.91
N PRO A 375 32.11 8.53 18.45
CA PRO A 375 32.47 7.95 17.16
C PRO A 375 31.92 6.54 17.00
N ALA A 376 31.53 6.18 15.78
CA ALA A 376 30.89 4.89 15.47
C ALA A 376 29.60 4.61 16.27
N CYS A 377 28.98 5.63 16.88
CA CYS A 377 27.81 5.49 17.75
C CYS A 377 28.04 4.54 18.94
N ALA A 378 29.24 4.58 19.53
CA ALA A 378 29.61 3.73 20.67
C ALA A 378 28.80 4.01 21.96
N ASP A 379 28.14 5.17 22.04
CA ASP A 379 27.20 5.52 23.11
C ASP A 379 25.81 4.87 22.96
N GLU A 380 25.60 4.08 21.89
CA GLU A 380 24.43 3.23 21.65
C GLU A 380 23.06 3.86 21.96
N PRO A 381 22.74 5.07 21.46
CA PRO A 381 21.38 5.59 21.57
C PRO A 381 20.40 4.70 20.79
N ALA A 382 19.16 4.65 21.27
CA ALA A 382 18.09 3.89 20.62
C ALA A 382 17.77 4.50 19.24
N PHE A 383 17.41 3.63 18.30
CA PHE A 383 16.73 4.06 17.07
C PHE A 383 15.32 4.51 17.40
N VAL A 384 14.89 5.62 16.80
CA VAL A 384 13.57 6.20 17.00
C VAL A 384 12.97 6.64 15.67
N GLY A 385 11.66 6.52 15.55
CA GLY A 385 10.86 7.09 14.48
C GLY A 385 10.36 8.50 14.79
N PRO A 386 9.27 8.93 14.14
CA PRO A 386 8.62 10.22 14.38
C PRO A 386 8.35 10.49 15.86
N ALA A 387 8.55 11.74 16.28
CA ALA A 387 8.38 12.20 17.67
C ALA A 387 9.25 11.49 18.72
N GLY A 388 10.30 10.77 18.30
CA GLY A 388 11.20 10.06 19.21
C GLY A 388 10.63 8.72 19.73
N ASP A 389 9.61 8.18 19.08
CA ASP A 389 8.98 6.90 19.44
C ASP A 389 9.81 5.72 18.92
N SER A 390 10.09 4.71 19.76
CA SER A 390 10.90 3.53 19.41
C SER A 390 10.16 2.49 18.57
N GLU A 391 8.83 2.55 18.50
CA GLU A 391 8.01 1.63 17.73
C GLU A 391 7.53 2.25 16.41
N ALA A 392 7.52 3.59 16.33
CA ALA A 392 7.16 4.30 15.12
C ALA A 392 8.27 4.24 14.07
N HIS A 393 7.87 4.40 12.80
CA HIS A 393 8.76 4.42 11.66
C HIS A 393 8.43 5.63 10.78
N TYR A 394 9.45 6.26 10.21
CA TYR A 394 9.28 7.17 9.10
C TYR A 394 8.94 6.35 7.86
N THR A 395 7.79 6.61 7.25
CA THR A 395 7.30 5.96 6.04
C THR A 395 7.09 6.99 4.94
N ASP A 396 6.81 6.52 3.73
CA ASP A 396 6.56 7.43 2.60
C ASP A 396 5.25 8.19 2.88
N PRO A 397 5.23 9.53 2.86
CA PRO A 397 4.02 10.27 3.22
C PRO A 397 2.88 9.98 2.25
N ASP A 398 1.66 9.74 2.76
CA ASP A 398 0.50 9.39 1.93
C ASP A 398 0.18 10.46 0.88
N GLU A 399 0.39 11.74 1.20
CA GLU A 399 0.17 12.85 0.26
C GLU A 399 1.29 13.07 -0.77
N ALA A 400 2.40 12.34 -0.67
CA ALA A 400 3.43 12.36 -1.70
C ALA A 400 2.88 11.71 -2.98
N LEU A 401 3.27 12.20 -4.17
CA LEU A 401 2.92 11.51 -5.42
C LEU A 401 4.11 10.74 -6.00
N GLY A 402 5.17 10.54 -5.23
CA GLY A 402 6.40 9.88 -5.68
C GLY A 402 7.38 9.73 -4.52
N PRO A 403 8.45 8.94 -4.71
CA PRO A 403 9.43 8.66 -3.66
C PRO A 403 10.30 9.88 -3.37
N GLY A 404 10.92 9.89 -2.20
CA GLY A 404 12.04 10.79 -1.92
C GLY A 404 11.66 12.20 -1.51
N ARG A 405 10.43 12.42 -1.02
CA ARG A 405 10.12 13.64 -0.30
C ARG A 405 10.89 13.66 1.04
N PRO A 406 11.64 14.72 1.34
CA PRO A 406 12.29 14.85 2.63
C PRO A 406 11.27 14.83 3.77
N VAL A 407 11.45 13.93 4.72
CA VAL A 407 10.74 13.94 5.99
C VAL A 407 11.55 14.73 7.02
N THR A 408 10.86 15.55 7.79
CA THR A 408 11.51 16.34 8.85
C THR A 408 11.81 15.46 10.04
N LEU A 409 13.07 15.43 10.47
CA LEU A 409 13.51 14.74 11.67
C LEU A 409 13.22 15.59 12.91
N GLY A 410 13.01 14.92 14.05
CA GLY A 410 12.75 15.61 15.31
C GLY A 410 13.97 16.36 15.82
N THR A 411 13.74 17.42 16.60
CA THR A 411 14.81 18.31 17.10
C THR A 411 15.76 17.64 18.10
N GLU A 412 15.39 16.45 18.59
CA GLU A 412 16.18 15.58 19.44
C GLU A 412 17.32 14.87 18.71
N GLN A 413 17.29 14.81 17.37
CA GLN A 413 18.36 14.22 16.55
C GLN A 413 19.59 15.13 16.48
N ARG A 414 20.31 15.23 17.61
CA ARG A 414 21.48 16.09 17.81
C ARG A 414 22.71 15.28 18.18
N GLY A 415 23.77 15.49 17.40
CA GLY A 415 25.05 14.88 17.68
C GLY A 415 26.03 15.03 16.52
N PRO A 416 27.33 14.85 16.79
CA PRO A 416 28.34 14.78 15.75
C PRO A 416 28.14 13.59 14.80
N TYR A 417 27.43 12.54 15.22
CA TYR A 417 27.23 11.33 14.44
C TYR A 417 25.74 11.00 14.25
N PHE A 418 25.44 10.25 13.18
CA PHE A 418 24.07 9.82 12.86
C PHE A 418 24.06 8.48 12.16
N GLN A 419 22.98 7.73 12.35
CA GLN A 419 22.72 6.48 11.65
C GLN A 419 21.22 6.35 11.40
N TYR A 420 20.84 5.74 10.28
CA TYR A 420 19.47 5.30 10.05
C TYR A 420 19.40 3.78 10.00
N ARG A 421 18.22 3.26 10.33
CA ARG A 421 17.81 1.87 10.16
C ARG A 421 16.69 1.85 9.15
N ALA A 422 16.83 1.04 8.10
CA ALA A 422 15.73 0.70 7.21
C ALA A 422 15.14 -0.64 7.64
N VAL A 423 13.82 -0.71 7.75
CA VAL A 423 13.04 -1.87 8.18
C VAL A 423 12.16 -2.30 7.01
N PHE A 424 12.28 -3.57 6.63
CA PHE A 424 11.58 -4.18 5.51
C PHE A 424 10.62 -5.22 6.05
N GLU A 425 9.36 -5.18 5.61
CA GLU A 425 8.38 -6.20 5.93
C GLU A 425 7.64 -6.65 4.67
N SER A 426 7.23 -7.91 4.69
CA SER A 426 6.43 -8.53 3.62
C SER A 426 5.47 -9.56 4.18
N ASP A 427 4.20 -9.44 3.80
CA ASP A 427 3.20 -10.46 4.05
C ASP A 427 3.32 -11.63 3.06
N ILE A 428 4.08 -11.45 1.97
CA ILE A 428 4.21 -12.38 0.85
C ILE A 428 5.61 -13.00 0.85
N ALA A 429 5.68 -14.32 1.01
CA ALA A 429 6.96 -15.03 0.93
C ALA A 429 7.64 -14.78 -0.44
N GLY A 430 8.92 -14.40 -0.41
CA GLY A 430 9.73 -14.17 -1.60
C GLY A 430 9.48 -12.84 -2.32
N GLN A 431 8.64 -11.95 -1.79
CA GLN A 431 8.54 -10.57 -2.25
C GLN A 431 9.08 -9.61 -1.19
N SER A 432 9.61 -8.47 -1.65
CA SER A 432 10.29 -7.51 -0.79
C SER A 432 10.02 -6.08 -1.23
N PRO A 433 9.95 -5.12 -0.29
CA PRO A 433 10.26 -3.73 -0.61
C PRO A 433 11.66 -3.61 -1.21
N ALA A 434 11.86 -2.68 -2.12
CA ALA A 434 13.16 -2.41 -2.73
C ALA A 434 13.58 -0.95 -2.50
N LEU A 435 14.72 -0.78 -1.84
CA LEU A 435 15.30 0.51 -1.46
C LEU A 435 16.51 0.81 -2.35
N GLY A 436 16.44 1.88 -3.16
CA GLY A 436 17.51 2.27 -4.09
C GLY A 436 18.53 3.27 -3.55
N ALA A 437 18.10 4.21 -2.71
CA ALA A 437 18.98 5.21 -2.12
C ALA A 437 18.39 5.81 -0.85
N VAL A 438 19.24 6.31 0.05
CA VAL A 438 18.85 7.08 1.23
C VAL A 438 19.74 8.31 1.34
N SER A 439 19.15 9.48 1.55
CA SER A 439 19.87 10.73 1.77
C SER A 439 19.51 11.35 3.13
N VAL A 440 20.52 11.80 3.86
CA VAL A 440 20.39 12.43 5.18
C VAL A 440 21.04 13.82 5.14
N GLN A 441 20.35 14.83 5.68
CA GLN A 441 20.88 16.19 5.75
C GLN A 441 21.14 16.65 7.20
N PRO A 442 22.36 17.13 7.51
CA PRO A 442 22.59 17.92 8.71
C PRO A 442 22.10 19.36 8.49
N TYR A 443 21.25 19.88 9.37
CA TYR A 443 20.94 21.29 9.47
C TYR A 443 22.15 22.06 10.01
N GLN A 444 22.60 23.03 9.22
CA GLN A 444 23.52 24.07 9.65
C GLN A 444 22.71 25.36 9.82
N PRO A 445 22.59 25.93 11.03
CA PRO A 445 22.06 27.28 11.16
C PRO A 445 22.97 28.22 10.36
N SER A 446 22.37 29.01 9.46
CA SER A 446 23.07 30.10 8.78
C SER A 446 23.78 30.99 9.82
N PRO A 447 25.03 31.42 9.57
CA PRO A 447 25.85 32.14 10.55
C PRO A 447 25.27 33.48 11.00
#